data_AF-A0A3B9GET8-F1
#
_entry.id   AF-A0A3B9GET8-F1
#
_cell.length_a   1.000
_cell.length_b   1.000
_cell.length_c   1.000
_cell.angle_alpha   90.00
_cell.angle_beta   90.00
_cell.angle_gamma   90.00
#
_symmetry.space_group_name_H-M   'P 1'
#
loop_
_entity.id
_entity.type
_entity.pdbx_description
1 polymer ?
#
loop_
_entity_poly.entity_id
_entity_poly.type
_entity_poly.pdbx_seq_one_letter_code
_entity_poly.pdbx_strand_id
1 'polypeptide(L)'
;MLESTIFGNKIPPSAIRSAERSYRRMAKRFSFDPTRTPKLSALPMGQAYEEFGIRKLEDAATAEPGQQSEGIDPVHGITIGTIRMGFGHYRMGLSIASAAKHAGLKPYWLDLMSFPGSAASKTIRYLEDLYNLGSRLSQRSKFFDKYIWEKVTSDLSKRLSYTARDRSLSRLFAPLLADIPADMPFISTHPWTGQAALRAGLKGVVAIVPDNYPLAFHLVEGAGHAVQTSSAYMGYRTLRDMGGGEELRFALPKDDIRYAGHFVDHEIVSGIDADCDQRLKRLRDGRTRRFLLTMGGAGALARRFANIAATCKSAIDDGKLALFVNMGDHAGRWAELKASFDEIGLGYTMPSDWYETKAYLIEGSL
;
A
#
# COMPACT_ATOMS: atom_id res chain seq x y z
N MET A 1 2.48 10.80 28.43
CA MET A 1 3.21 11.76 27.58
C MET A 1 3.82 11.00 26.42
N LEU A 2 3.86 11.56 25.20
CA LEU A 2 4.75 10.98 24.18
C LEU A 2 6.17 11.04 24.71
N GLU A 3 6.92 9.96 24.54
CA GLU A 3 8.36 10.00 24.73
C GLU A 3 8.94 11.11 23.85
N SER A 4 9.88 11.86 24.41
CA SER A 4 10.59 12.91 23.68
C SER A 4 11.66 12.34 22.75
N THR A 5 11.68 11.02 22.56
CA THR A 5 12.66 10.29 21.77
C THR A 5 12.00 9.35 20.77
N ILE A 6 12.66 9.14 19.63
CA ILE A 6 12.32 8.14 18.63
C ILE A 6 13.62 7.46 18.18
N PHE A 7 13.67 6.14 18.31
CA PHE A 7 14.88 5.31 18.21
C PHE A 7 16.02 5.84 19.09
N GLY A 8 15.69 6.31 20.30
CA GLY A 8 16.63 6.96 21.21
C GLY A 8 17.07 8.38 20.83
N ASN A 9 16.73 8.87 19.63
CA ASN A 9 17.05 10.23 19.20
C ASN A 9 16.06 11.24 19.78
N LYS A 10 16.56 12.35 20.34
CA LYS A 10 15.71 13.43 20.85
C LYS A 10 14.93 14.08 19.72
N ILE A 11 13.64 14.27 19.93
CA ILE A 11 12.75 14.97 19.01
C ILE A 11 12.48 16.38 19.54
N PRO A 12 12.53 17.42 18.67
CA PRO A 12 12.25 18.79 19.08
C PRO A 12 10.92 18.94 19.82
N PRO A 13 10.86 19.64 20.97
CA PRO A 13 9.62 19.84 21.71
C PRO A 13 8.50 20.50 20.88
N SER A 14 8.86 21.34 19.91
CA SER A 14 7.93 21.96 18.97
C SER A 14 7.21 20.92 18.09
N ALA A 15 7.94 19.91 17.61
CA ALA A 15 7.39 18.81 16.82
C ALA A 15 6.43 17.95 17.66
N ILE A 16 6.81 17.61 18.90
CA ILE A 16 5.94 16.88 19.84
C ILE A 16 4.65 17.67 20.13
N ARG A 17 4.75 18.97 20.42
CA ARG A 17 3.58 19.84 20.62
C ARG A 17 2.71 19.93 19.37
N SER A 18 3.32 19.98 18.18
CA SER A 18 2.60 19.97 16.91
C SER A 18 1.83 18.67 16.71
N ALA A 19 2.47 17.54 16.96
CA ALA A 19 1.90 16.21 16.88
C ALA A 19 0.70 16.02 17.82
N GLU A 20 0.83 16.46 19.08
CA GLU A 20 -0.26 16.46 20.06
C GLU A 20 -1.42 17.37 19.65
N ARG A 21 -1.14 18.56 19.12
CA ARG A 21 -2.19 19.46 18.59
C ARG A 21 -2.94 18.81 17.43
N SER A 22 -2.24 18.13 16.53
CA SER A 22 -2.86 17.39 15.42
C SER A 22 -3.79 16.29 15.92
N TYR A 23 -3.34 15.47 16.87
CA TYR A 23 -4.18 14.46 17.51
C TYR A 23 -5.43 15.07 18.14
N ARG A 24 -5.28 16.07 19.04
CA ARG A 24 -6.41 16.70 19.73
C ARG A 24 -7.41 17.33 18.77
N ARG A 25 -6.92 17.94 17.69
CA ARG A 25 -7.76 18.53 16.64
C ARG A 25 -8.60 17.47 15.96
N MET A 26 -7.99 16.35 15.54
CA MET A 26 -8.71 15.27 14.85
C MET A 26 -9.66 14.54 15.82
N ALA A 27 -9.22 14.24 17.04
CA ALA A 27 -10.03 13.65 18.09
C ALA A 27 -11.29 14.48 18.36
N LYS A 28 -11.16 15.79 18.53
CA LYS A 28 -12.29 16.71 18.73
C LYS A 28 -13.17 16.79 17.48
N ARG A 29 -12.57 16.93 16.30
CA ARG A 29 -13.30 17.11 15.02
C ARG A 29 -14.20 15.91 14.69
N PHE A 30 -13.75 14.71 15.02
CA PHE A 30 -14.44 13.48 14.67
C PHE A 30 -15.03 12.74 15.86
N SER A 31 -15.24 13.44 16.98
CA SER A 31 -15.87 12.90 18.20
C SER A 31 -15.27 11.56 18.62
N PHE A 32 -13.95 11.51 18.72
CA PHE A 32 -13.23 10.28 19.04
C PHE A 32 -13.57 9.79 20.45
N ASP A 33 -14.03 8.55 20.52
CA ASP A 33 -14.22 7.80 21.75
C ASP A 33 -13.20 6.64 21.79
N PRO A 34 -12.22 6.67 22.71
CA PRO A 34 -11.21 5.62 22.81
C PRO A 34 -11.75 4.29 23.34
N THR A 35 -12.95 4.27 23.94
CA THR A 35 -13.57 3.03 24.47
C THR A 35 -14.30 2.24 23.40
N ARG A 36 -14.63 2.88 22.27
CA ARG A 36 -15.27 2.24 21.12
C ARG A 36 -14.27 1.34 20.38
N THR A 37 -14.30 0.06 20.73
CA THR A 37 -13.48 -1.00 20.17
C THR A 37 -14.40 -2.00 19.46
N PRO A 38 -14.33 -2.14 18.12
CA PRO A 38 -15.20 -3.07 17.40
C PRO A 38 -14.81 -4.52 17.72
N LYS A 39 -15.81 -5.40 17.75
CA LYS A 39 -15.56 -6.84 17.69
C LYS A 39 -15.37 -7.23 16.24
N LEU A 40 -14.29 -7.92 15.92
CA LEU A 40 -13.90 -8.20 14.55
C LEU A 40 -14.46 -9.54 14.10
N SER A 41 -15.04 -9.56 12.91
CA SER A 41 -15.38 -10.79 12.21
C SER A 41 -14.57 -10.89 10.91
N ALA A 42 -14.24 -12.12 10.53
CA ALA A 42 -13.48 -12.38 9.31
C ALA A 42 -14.40 -12.88 8.21
N LEU A 43 -14.37 -12.20 7.06
CA LEU A 43 -15.25 -12.51 5.92
C LEU A 43 -14.42 -12.77 4.66
N PRO A 44 -14.78 -13.75 3.82
CA PRO A 44 -14.14 -13.93 2.52
C PRO A 44 -14.12 -12.62 1.70
N MET A 45 -12.94 -12.21 1.21
CA MET A 45 -12.77 -10.98 0.43
C MET A 45 -13.00 -11.22 -1.08
N GLY A 46 -14.15 -11.80 -1.43
CA GLY A 46 -14.53 -12.11 -2.81
C GLY A 46 -13.43 -12.86 -3.57
N GLN A 47 -13.08 -12.41 -4.77
CA GLN A 47 -12.02 -13.00 -5.59
C GLN A 47 -10.65 -13.07 -4.89
N ALA A 48 -10.33 -12.10 -4.02
CA ALA A 48 -9.07 -12.11 -3.28
C ALA A 48 -9.00 -13.27 -2.26
N TYR A 49 -10.16 -13.78 -1.81
CA TYR A 49 -10.24 -15.02 -1.03
C TYR A 49 -9.92 -16.24 -1.87
N GLU A 50 -10.47 -16.34 -3.07
CA GLU A 50 -10.24 -17.47 -3.98
C GLU A 50 -8.76 -17.57 -4.36
N GLU A 51 -8.17 -16.46 -4.80
CA GLU A 51 -6.77 -16.42 -5.24
C GLU A 51 -5.78 -16.49 -4.07
N PHE A 52 -6.00 -15.71 -3.01
CA PHE A 52 -4.99 -15.46 -1.98
C PHE A 52 -5.45 -15.85 -0.57
N GLY A 53 -6.64 -16.42 -0.40
CA GLY A 53 -7.14 -16.86 0.90
C GLY A 53 -7.50 -15.69 1.83
N ILE A 54 -7.56 -14.47 1.29
CA ILE A 54 -7.73 -13.25 2.07
C ILE A 54 -9.12 -13.18 2.68
N ARG A 55 -9.16 -13.03 4.01
CA ARG A 55 -10.37 -12.69 4.74
C ARG A 55 -10.30 -11.24 5.21
N LYS A 56 -11.26 -10.40 4.83
CA LYS A 56 -11.34 -9.02 5.33
C LYS A 56 -11.85 -9.01 6.77
N LEU A 57 -11.28 -8.16 7.60
CA LEU A 57 -11.73 -7.91 8.97
C LEU A 57 -12.65 -6.68 8.99
N GLU A 58 -13.85 -6.85 9.52
CA GLU A 58 -14.86 -5.80 9.66
C GLU A 58 -15.49 -5.82 11.05
N ASP A 59 -16.20 -4.75 11.41
CA ASP A 59 -16.96 -4.70 12.66
C ASP A 59 -18.15 -5.66 12.56
N ALA A 60 -18.18 -6.66 13.44
CA ALA A 60 -19.22 -7.67 13.50
C ALA A 60 -20.62 -7.06 13.71
N ALA A 61 -20.70 -5.88 14.35
CA ALA A 61 -21.96 -5.16 14.51
C ALA A 61 -22.52 -4.59 13.19
N THR A 62 -21.70 -4.56 12.13
CA THR A 62 -22.08 -4.07 10.79
C THR A 62 -22.23 -5.18 9.76
N ALA A 63 -22.08 -6.44 10.16
CA ALA A 63 -22.23 -7.58 9.26
C ALA A 63 -23.67 -7.69 8.73
N GLU A 64 -23.81 -8.01 7.44
CA GLU A 64 -25.13 -8.19 6.85
C GLU A 64 -25.77 -9.53 7.29
N PRO A 65 -27.11 -9.59 7.47
CA PRO A 65 -27.79 -10.84 7.82
C PRO A 65 -27.50 -11.94 6.80
N GLY A 66 -27.06 -13.11 7.28
CA GLY A 66 -26.74 -14.27 6.43
C GLY A 66 -25.32 -14.28 5.86
N GLN A 67 -24.50 -13.27 6.15
CA GLN A 67 -23.11 -13.26 5.73
C GLN A 67 -22.30 -14.25 6.56
N GLN A 68 -21.71 -15.25 5.89
CA GLN A 68 -20.88 -16.25 6.55
C GLN A 68 -19.58 -15.59 7.02
N SER A 69 -19.45 -15.45 8.34
CA SER A 69 -18.27 -14.89 8.98
C SER A 69 -17.67 -15.90 9.96
N GLU A 70 -16.36 -15.86 10.08
CA GLU A 70 -15.59 -16.72 10.96
C GLU A 70 -14.91 -15.89 12.06
N GLY A 71 -14.58 -16.54 13.17
CA GLY A 71 -13.68 -15.96 14.16
C GLY A 71 -12.25 -15.86 13.62
N ILE A 72 -11.45 -15.04 14.29
CA ILE A 72 -10.01 -14.94 14.01
C ILE A 72 -9.30 -16.18 14.59
N ASP A 73 -8.50 -16.86 13.77
CA ASP A 73 -7.66 -17.99 14.18
C ASP A 73 -6.34 -17.46 14.77
N PRO A 74 -6.13 -17.52 16.09
CA PRO A 74 -4.97 -16.93 16.74
C PRO A 74 -3.66 -17.69 16.46
N VAL A 75 -3.74 -18.94 15.99
CA VAL A 75 -2.58 -19.83 15.82
C VAL A 75 -2.04 -19.76 14.41
N HIS A 76 -2.93 -19.83 13.41
CA HIS A 76 -2.55 -19.85 12.00
C HIS A 76 -2.79 -18.51 11.30
N GLY A 77 -3.31 -17.51 12.01
CA GLY A 77 -3.61 -16.19 11.47
C GLY A 77 -2.38 -15.30 11.29
N ILE A 78 -2.42 -14.47 10.25
CA ILE A 78 -1.52 -13.34 10.06
C ILE A 78 -2.34 -12.12 9.64
N THR A 79 -2.18 -11.01 10.33
CA THR A 79 -2.92 -9.78 10.01
C THR A 79 -2.10 -8.89 9.08
N ILE A 80 -2.72 -8.39 8.03
CA ILE A 80 -2.15 -7.45 7.06
C ILE A 80 -2.91 -6.13 7.24
N GLY A 81 -2.27 -5.19 7.93
CA GLY A 81 -2.80 -3.87 8.21
C GLY A 81 -2.52 -2.91 7.06
N THR A 82 -3.59 -2.46 6.41
CA THR A 82 -3.52 -1.51 5.31
C THR A 82 -4.37 -0.26 5.57
N ILE A 83 -4.17 0.73 4.72
CA ILE A 83 -5.14 1.80 4.50
C ILE A 83 -5.43 1.79 3.01
N ARG A 84 -6.69 1.99 2.59
CA ARG A 84 -7.07 2.13 1.18
C ARG A 84 -6.48 3.37 0.50
N MET A 85 -5.16 3.55 0.53
CA MET A 85 -4.44 4.61 -0.15
C MET A 85 -3.42 3.98 -1.10
N GLY A 86 -3.70 4.04 -2.40
CA GLY A 86 -2.74 3.75 -3.47
C GLY A 86 -2.54 2.27 -3.81
N PHE A 87 -2.37 2.02 -5.11
CA PHE A 87 -2.10 0.71 -5.71
C PHE A 87 -0.85 0.01 -5.11
N GLY A 88 0.17 0.77 -4.71
CA GLY A 88 1.43 0.22 -4.18
C GLY A 88 1.26 -0.50 -2.84
N HIS A 89 0.58 0.11 -1.87
CA HIS A 89 0.31 -0.51 -0.56
C HIS A 89 -0.56 -1.77 -0.69
N TYR A 90 -1.53 -1.73 -1.62
CA TYR A 90 -2.38 -2.86 -1.92
C TYR A 90 -1.59 -4.03 -2.50
N ARG A 91 -0.73 -3.79 -3.51
CA ARG A 91 0.13 -4.82 -4.12
C ARG A 91 1.08 -5.48 -3.13
N MET A 92 1.70 -4.70 -2.24
CA MET A 92 2.54 -5.29 -1.18
C MET A 92 1.71 -6.17 -0.26
N GLY A 93 0.53 -5.72 0.18
CA GLY A 93 -0.35 -6.53 1.01
C GLY A 93 -0.75 -7.84 0.33
N LEU A 94 -1.06 -7.81 -0.97
CA LEU A 94 -1.36 -9.03 -1.74
C LEU A 94 -0.18 -10.00 -1.76
N SER A 95 1.04 -9.51 -1.98
CA SER A 95 2.23 -10.38 -1.99
C SER A 95 2.45 -11.11 -0.67
N ILE A 96 2.16 -10.43 0.45
CA ILE A 96 2.21 -11.02 1.79
C ILE A 96 1.11 -12.05 1.99
N ALA A 97 -0.11 -11.74 1.56
CA ALA A 97 -1.22 -12.69 1.64
C ALA A 97 -0.98 -13.96 0.82
N SER A 98 -0.45 -13.79 -0.39
CA SER A 98 -0.01 -14.87 -1.27
C SER A 98 1.04 -15.77 -0.59
N ALA A 99 2.12 -15.17 -0.07
CA ALA A 99 3.16 -15.92 0.64
C ALA A 99 2.63 -16.61 1.92
N ALA A 100 1.74 -15.93 2.66
CA ALA A 100 1.10 -16.49 3.85
C ALA A 100 0.24 -17.70 3.51
N LYS A 101 -0.61 -17.62 2.47
CA LYS A 101 -1.43 -18.73 1.99
C LYS A 101 -0.56 -19.92 1.59
N HIS A 102 0.51 -19.68 0.82
CA HIS A 102 1.44 -20.73 0.44
C HIS A 102 2.10 -21.41 1.67
N ALA A 103 2.43 -20.62 2.70
CA ALA A 103 2.96 -21.13 3.96
C ALA A 103 1.92 -21.83 4.85
N GLY A 104 0.67 -21.97 4.40
CA GLY A 104 -0.42 -22.59 5.17
C GLY A 104 -1.05 -21.69 6.24
N LEU A 105 -0.76 -20.38 6.21
CA LEU A 105 -1.33 -19.39 7.12
C LEU A 105 -2.64 -18.81 6.57
N LYS A 106 -3.43 -18.19 7.45
CA LYS A 106 -4.69 -17.51 7.14
C LYS A 106 -4.47 -15.99 7.09
N PRO A 107 -4.42 -15.37 5.91
CA PRO A 107 -4.24 -13.93 5.80
C PRO A 107 -5.53 -13.16 6.12
N TYR A 108 -5.46 -12.33 7.15
CA TYR A 108 -6.53 -11.43 7.58
C TYR A 108 -6.22 -9.99 7.14
N TRP A 109 -7.13 -9.36 6.41
CA TRP A 109 -6.95 -8.04 5.83
C TRP A 109 -7.66 -6.98 6.67
N LEU A 110 -6.89 -6.17 7.39
CA LEU A 110 -7.41 -5.08 8.24
C LEU A 110 -7.18 -3.75 7.53
N ASP A 111 -8.24 -3.18 6.95
CA ASP A 111 -8.22 -1.85 6.34
C ASP A 111 -8.86 -0.84 7.29
N LEU A 112 -8.08 0.16 7.74
CA LEU A 112 -8.60 1.20 8.64
C LEU A 112 -9.75 2.01 8.01
N MET A 113 -9.88 1.98 6.68
CA MET A 113 -10.98 2.64 5.95
C MET A 113 -12.28 1.83 5.93
N SER A 114 -12.26 0.54 6.27
CA SER A 114 -13.46 -0.32 6.36
C SER A 114 -14.36 0.00 7.55
N PHE A 115 -14.01 1.00 8.37
CA PHE A 115 -14.77 1.42 9.55
C PHE A 115 -15.32 2.85 9.36
N PRO A 116 -16.27 3.10 8.43
CA PRO A 116 -16.65 4.44 7.94
C PRO A 116 -17.21 5.39 9.02
N GLY A 117 -17.73 4.84 10.13
CA GLY A 117 -18.22 5.62 11.27
C GLY A 117 -17.14 6.08 12.25
N SER A 118 -15.97 5.45 12.24
CA SER A 118 -14.90 5.67 13.21
C SER A 118 -14.19 7.02 13.03
N ALA A 119 -13.61 7.54 14.11
CA ALA A 119 -12.74 8.71 14.01
C ALA A 119 -11.48 8.41 13.17
N ALA A 120 -11.02 7.15 13.14
CA ALA A 120 -9.90 6.70 12.33
C ALA A 120 -10.14 6.94 10.84
N SER A 121 -11.19 6.34 10.27
CA SER A 121 -11.49 6.44 8.83
C SER A 121 -11.81 7.87 8.42
N LYS A 122 -12.53 8.63 9.27
CA LYS A 122 -12.81 10.06 9.03
C LYS A 122 -11.54 10.91 9.03
N THR A 123 -10.59 10.61 9.92
CA THR A 123 -9.29 11.28 9.95
C THR A 123 -8.48 10.97 8.70
N ILE A 124 -8.40 9.69 8.31
CA ILE A 124 -7.68 9.27 7.11
C ILE A 124 -8.27 9.96 5.87
N ARG A 125 -9.60 9.90 5.70
CA ARG A 125 -10.30 10.57 4.59
C ARG A 125 -10.02 12.07 4.55
N TYR A 126 -10.04 12.74 5.70
CA TYR A 126 -9.75 14.17 5.77
C TYR A 126 -8.31 14.51 5.38
N LEU A 127 -7.33 13.70 5.81
CA LEU A 127 -5.93 13.88 5.43
C LEU A 127 -5.71 13.59 3.94
N GLU A 128 -6.38 12.57 3.40
CA GLU A 128 -6.38 12.22 1.98
C GLU A 128 -7.01 13.34 1.13
N ASP A 129 -8.16 13.86 1.51
CA ASP A 129 -8.82 14.98 0.83
C ASP A 129 -7.93 16.23 0.79
N LEU A 130 -7.24 16.52 1.90
CA LEU A 130 -6.30 17.63 1.98
C LEU A 130 -5.08 17.40 1.08
N TYR A 131 -4.55 16.18 1.04
CA TYR A 131 -3.48 15.78 0.13
C TYR A 131 -3.92 15.93 -1.33
N ASN A 132 -5.10 15.40 -1.69
CA ASN A 132 -5.66 15.47 -3.03
C ASN A 132 -5.94 16.92 -3.47
N LEU A 133 -6.39 17.78 -2.56
CA LEU A 133 -6.52 19.21 -2.82
C LEU A 133 -5.16 19.85 -3.10
N GLY A 134 -4.16 19.58 -2.26
CA GLY A 134 -2.80 20.11 -2.42
C GLY A 134 -2.13 19.63 -3.71
N SER A 135 -2.25 18.35 -4.04
CA SER A 135 -1.71 17.78 -5.28
C SER A 135 -2.36 18.39 -6.53
N ARG A 136 -3.68 18.58 -6.53
CA ARG A 136 -4.35 19.26 -7.65
C ARG A 136 -3.91 20.72 -7.78
N LEU A 137 -3.67 21.40 -6.66
CA LEU A 137 -3.16 22.77 -6.67
C LEU A 137 -1.72 22.83 -7.19
N SER A 138 -0.88 21.86 -6.83
CA SER A 138 0.51 21.79 -7.30
C SER A 138 0.62 21.55 -8.80
N GLN A 139 -0.23 20.68 -9.35
CA GLN A 139 -0.33 20.48 -10.80
C GLN A 139 -0.75 21.74 -11.57
N ARG A 140 -1.51 22.64 -10.93
CA ARG A 140 -1.99 23.90 -11.55
C ARG A 140 -1.03 25.06 -11.37
N SER A 141 -0.10 24.99 -10.41
CA SER A 141 0.78 26.09 -10.07
C SER A 141 2.21 25.61 -9.80
N LYS A 142 3.11 25.85 -10.76
CA LYS A 142 4.55 25.57 -10.61
C LYS A 142 5.18 26.29 -9.42
N PHE A 143 4.66 27.47 -9.06
CA PHE A 143 5.12 28.20 -7.88
C PHE A 143 4.71 27.50 -6.59
N PHE A 144 3.44 27.12 -6.46
CA PHE A 144 2.97 26.36 -5.30
C PHE A 144 3.69 25.01 -5.19
N ASP A 145 3.89 24.34 -6.32
CA ASP A 145 4.59 23.06 -6.39
C ASP A 145 6.01 23.16 -5.82
N LYS A 146 6.83 24.04 -6.40
CA LYS A 146 8.25 24.22 -6.02
C LYS A 146 8.45 24.72 -4.59
N TYR A 147 7.63 25.66 -4.12
CA TYR A 147 7.88 26.34 -2.85
C TYR A 147 7.10 25.77 -1.66
N ILE A 148 6.01 25.05 -1.90
CA ILE A 148 5.11 24.56 -0.84
C ILE A 148 4.95 23.05 -0.94
N TRP A 149 4.51 22.52 -2.08
CA TRP A 149 4.17 21.10 -2.21
C TRP A 149 5.40 20.19 -2.09
N GLU A 150 6.46 20.44 -2.88
CA GLU A 150 7.69 19.66 -2.84
C GLU A 150 8.31 19.72 -1.44
N LYS A 151 8.52 20.92 -0.88
CA LYS A 151 9.07 21.08 0.48
C LYS A 151 8.27 20.34 1.55
N VAL A 152 6.95 20.24 1.41
CA VAL A 152 6.11 19.53 2.37
C VAL A 152 6.14 18.01 2.15
N THR A 153 6.13 17.55 0.91
CA THR A 153 6.02 16.13 0.57
C THR A 153 7.36 15.40 0.58
N SER A 154 8.47 16.07 0.25
CA SER A 154 9.81 15.49 0.24
C SER A 154 10.61 15.81 1.51
N ASP A 155 10.66 17.08 1.94
CA ASP A 155 11.57 17.48 3.04
C ASP A 155 10.99 17.29 4.44
N LEU A 156 9.67 17.38 4.61
CA LEU A 156 9.06 17.17 5.94
C LEU A 156 8.88 15.69 6.26
N SER A 157 8.39 14.90 5.30
CA SER A 157 8.17 13.44 5.46
C SER A 157 9.48 12.68 5.70
N LYS A 158 10.61 13.22 5.23
CA LYS A 158 11.94 12.67 5.44
C LYS A 158 12.42 12.79 6.88
N ARG A 159 11.95 13.79 7.65
CA ARG A 159 12.45 14.07 9.00
C ARG A 159 11.94 13.06 10.01
N LEU A 160 12.81 12.60 10.91
CA LEU A 160 12.43 11.70 11.99
C LEU A 160 11.34 12.29 12.88
N SER A 161 11.36 13.61 13.10
CA SER A 161 10.34 14.33 13.85
C SER A 161 8.94 14.26 13.24
N TYR A 162 8.80 13.92 11.95
CA TYR A 162 7.51 13.70 11.30
C TYR A 162 6.77 12.49 11.87
N THR A 163 7.52 11.43 12.22
CA THR A 163 6.96 10.18 12.79
C THR A 163 6.24 10.42 14.12
N ALA A 164 6.61 11.47 14.86
CA ALA A 164 5.91 11.86 16.09
C ALA A 164 4.43 12.17 15.84
N ARG A 165 4.11 12.76 14.69
CA ARG A 165 2.72 13.04 14.27
C ARG A 165 1.94 11.74 14.12
N ASP A 166 2.50 10.78 13.39
CA ASP A 166 1.84 9.52 13.11
C ASP A 166 1.73 8.65 14.38
N ARG A 167 2.76 8.66 15.25
CA ARG A 167 2.71 8.06 16.60
C ARG A 167 1.63 8.70 17.47
N SER A 168 1.35 10.00 17.31
CA SER A 168 0.26 10.68 18.03
C SER A 168 -1.11 10.33 17.47
N LEU A 169 -1.25 10.33 16.15
CA LEU A 169 -2.50 10.01 15.45
C LEU A 169 -2.92 8.56 15.62
N SER A 170 -1.97 7.63 15.80
CA SER A 170 -2.26 6.22 16.06
C SER A 170 -3.20 5.95 17.23
N ARG A 171 -3.36 6.90 18.16
CA ARG A 171 -4.39 6.83 19.22
C ARG A 171 -5.80 6.72 18.68
N LEU A 172 -6.06 7.37 17.53
CA LEU A 172 -7.35 7.31 16.84
C LEU A 172 -7.58 5.96 16.17
N PHE A 173 -6.50 5.26 15.82
CA PHE A 173 -6.52 4.07 14.99
C PHE A 173 -6.46 2.78 15.82
N ALA A 174 -5.69 2.78 16.91
CA ALA A 174 -5.45 1.62 17.76
C ALA A 174 -6.72 0.91 18.29
N PRO A 175 -7.82 1.61 18.64
CA PRO A 175 -9.04 0.93 19.08
C PRO A 175 -9.61 -0.05 18.05
N LEU A 176 -9.38 0.17 16.75
CA LEU A 176 -9.85 -0.72 15.69
C LEU A 176 -9.09 -2.06 15.63
N LEU A 177 -7.96 -2.17 16.33
CA LEU A 177 -7.12 -3.37 16.37
C LEU A 177 -7.24 -4.11 17.71
N ALA A 178 -8.09 -3.63 18.63
CA ALA A 178 -8.15 -4.14 20.00
C ALA A 178 -8.59 -5.62 20.11
N ASP A 179 -9.31 -6.13 19.11
CA ASP A 179 -9.78 -7.51 19.07
C ASP A 179 -8.77 -8.47 18.38
N ILE A 180 -7.66 -7.95 17.86
CA ILE A 180 -6.58 -8.77 17.29
C ILE A 180 -5.77 -9.41 18.42
N PRO A 181 -5.53 -10.74 18.40
CA PRO A 181 -4.69 -11.38 19.40
C PRO A 181 -3.28 -10.77 19.46
N ALA A 182 -2.80 -10.44 20.66
CA ALA A 182 -1.56 -9.69 20.86
C ALA A 182 -0.30 -10.38 20.29
N ASP A 183 -0.30 -11.71 20.26
CA ASP A 183 0.80 -12.54 19.77
C ASP A 183 0.65 -12.91 18.28
N MET A 184 -0.45 -12.52 17.62
CA MET A 184 -0.62 -12.74 16.19
C MET A 184 0.37 -11.86 15.39
N PRO A 185 1.09 -12.43 14.39
CA PRO A 185 1.92 -11.64 13.50
C PRO A 185 1.11 -10.56 12.76
N PHE A 186 1.64 -9.34 12.74
CA PHE A 186 1.01 -8.20 12.10
C PHE A 186 1.95 -7.54 11.10
N ILE A 187 1.56 -7.53 9.84
CA ILE A 187 2.29 -6.90 8.76
C ILE A 187 1.63 -5.56 8.43
N SER A 188 2.37 -4.48 8.66
CA SER A 188 1.93 -3.14 8.34
C SER A 188 2.41 -2.76 6.94
N THR A 189 1.49 -2.55 6.01
CA THR A 189 1.82 -2.03 4.67
C THR A 189 1.91 -0.50 4.67
N HIS A 190 1.44 0.16 5.73
CA HIS A 190 1.45 1.61 5.88
C HIS A 190 1.76 2.01 7.33
N PRO A 191 2.63 3.01 7.60
CA PRO A 191 3.10 3.35 8.95
C PRO A 191 2.00 3.57 9.99
N TRP A 192 0.87 4.16 9.59
CA TRP A 192 -0.30 4.33 10.47
C TRP A 192 -0.83 3.01 11.06
N THR A 193 -0.83 1.91 10.29
CA THR A 193 -1.31 0.61 10.78
C THR A 193 -0.29 -0.01 11.75
N GLY A 194 1.01 0.13 11.50
CA GLY A 194 2.06 -0.36 12.39
C GLY A 194 2.09 0.40 13.71
N GLN A 195 2.00 1.74 13.66
CA GLN A 195 1.90 2.58 14.86
C GLN A 195 0.64 2.27 15.67
N ALA A 196 -0.48 1.97 14.99
CA ALA A 196 -1.72 1.55 15.64
C ALA A 196 -1.59 0.17 16.29
N ALA A 197 -0.96 -0.78 15.63
CA ALA A 197 -0.77 -2.15 16.10
C ALA A 197 0.08 -2.19 17.38
N LEU A 198 1.22 -1.51 17.39
CA LEU A 198 2.05 -1.41 18.59
C LEU A 198 1.32 -0.72 19.74
N ARG A 199 0.56 0.34 19.45
CA ARG A 199 -0.25 1.02 20.45
C ARG A 199 -1.38 0.13 21.00
N ALA A 200 -1.95 -0.75 20.18
CA ALA A 200 -2.95 -1.71 20.59
C ALA A 200 -2.36 -2.91 21.37
N GLY A 201 -1.02 -2.99 21.50
CA GLY A 201 -0.33 -4.00 22.29
C GLY A 201 0.09 -5.25 21.51
N LEU A 202 0.05 -5.21 20.17
CA LEU A 202 0.55 -6.31 19.35
C LEU A 202 2.08 -6.35 19.42
N LYS A 203 2.64 -7.56 19.57
CA LYS A 203 4.08 -7.77 19.80
C LYS A 203 4.85 -8.09 18.51
N GLY A 204 4.23 -8.82 17.59
CA GLY A 204 4.85 -9.31 16.36
C GLY A 204 4.64 -8.38 15.16
N VAL A 205 4.96 -7.09 15.29
CA VAL A 205 4.70 -6.10 14.22
C VAL A 205 5.90 -5.97 13.27
N VAL A 206 5.65 -6.12 11.96
CA VAL A 206 6.61 -5.83 10.90
C VAL A 206 6.06 -4.74 9.99
N ALA A 207 6.76 -3.61 9.88
CA ALA A 207 6.48 -2.55 8.94
C ALA A 207 7.19 -2.81 7.61
N ILE A 208 6.42 -2.91 6.53
CA ILE A 208 6.93 -3.00 5.17
C ILE A 208 7.23 -1.61 4.65
N VAL A 209 8.40 -1.45 4.03
CA VAL A 209 8.82 -0.19 3.41
C VAL A 209 8.65 -0.26 1.89
N PRO A 210 7.67 0.46 1.30
CA PRO A 210 7.42 0.45 -0.15
C PRO A 210 8.50 1.13 -0.98
N ASP A 211 9.22 2.08 -0.38
CA ASP A 211 10.08 3.02 -1.10
C ASP A 211 11.56 2.61 -1.05
N ASN A 212 12.30 2.89 -2.12
CA ASN A 212 13.76 2.78 -2.15
C ASN A 212 14.46 4.10 -1.77
N TYR A 213 13.70 5.19 -1.62
CA TYR A 213 14.14 6.45 -1.06
C TYR A 213 13.91 6.46 0.47
N PRO A 214 14.97 6.57 1.30
CA PRO A 214 14.80 6.58 2.75
C PRO A 214 14.03 7.80 3.25
N LEU A 215 12.80 7.56 3.73
CA LEU A 215 11.92 8.56 4.32
C LEU A 215 11.53 8.12 5.73
N ALA A 216 11.83 8.95 6.74
CA ALA A 216 11.49 8.60 8.11
C ALA A 216 10.00 8.31 8.32
N PHE A 217 9.11 8.88 7.50
CA PHE A 217 7.69 8.53 7.44
C PHE A 217 7.41 7.02 7.51
N HIS A 218 8.24 6.19 6.86
CA HIS A 218 8.06 4.75 6.84
C HIS A 218 8.43 4.02 8.14
N LEU A 219 9.05 4.73 9.10
CA LEU A 219 9.56 4.13 10.33
C LEU A 219 8.49 4.03 11.42
N VAL A 220 8.51 2.88 12.09
CA VAL A 220 7.62 2.52 13.19
C VAL A 220 8.47 1.99 14.35
N GLU A 221 8.76 2.85 15.32
CA GLU A 221 9.53 2.47 16.51
C GLU A 221 8.85 1.36 17.30
N GLY A 222 9.57 0.25 17.53
CA GLY A 222 9.07 -0.97 18.16
C GLY A 222 8.65 -2.06 17.19
N ALA A 223 8.66 -1.81 15.87
CA ALA A 223 8.43 -2.82 14.84
C ALA A 223 9.75 -3.25 14.17
N GLY A 224 9.75 -4.46 13.60
CA GLY A 224 10.75 -4.84 12.61
C GLY A 224 10.45 -4.17 11.26
N HIS A 225 11.46 -3.80 10.48
CA HIS A 225 11.31 -3.13 9.19
C HIS A 225 11.82 -4.02 8.06
N ALA A 226 10.95 -4.33 7.09
CA ALA A 226 11.32 -5.07 5.89
C ALA A 226 11.60 -4.07 4.75
N VAL A 227 12.84 -4.04 4.26
CA VAL A 227 13.27 -3.17 3.15
C VAL A 227 13.71 -3.98 1.92
N GLN A 228 13.63 -3.37 0.74
CA GLN A 228 13.78 -4.08 -0.53
C GLN A 228 15.19 -4.08 -1.13
N THR A 229 16.12 -3.28 -0.62
CA THR A 229 17.47 -3.17 -1.18
C THR A 229 18.52 -2.95 -0.09
N SER A 230 19.77 -3.25 -0.39
CA SER A 230 20.92 -2.92 0.48
C SER A 230 21.08 -1.42 0.68
N SER A 231 20.79 -0.60 -0.34
CA SER A 231 20.82 0.87 -0.23
C SER A 231 19.75 1.39 0.72
N ALA A 232 18.54 0.87 0.65
CA ALA A 232 17.46 1.20 1.57
C ALA A 232 17.81 0.74 2.99
N TYR A 233 18.33 -0.48 3.15
CA TYR A 233 18.81 -0.98 4.44
C TYR A 233 19.78 -0.01 5.09
N MET A 234 20.84 0.38 4.38
CA MET A 234 21.81 1.32 4.92
C MET A 234 21.19 2.69 5.20
N GLY A 235 20.38 3.21 4.28
CA GLY A 235 19.73 4.51 4.43
C GLY A 235 18.83 4.61 5.66
N TYR A 236 17.98 3.60 5.90
CA TYR A 236 17.14 3.52 7.09
C TYR A 236 17.93 3.18 8.35
N ARG A 237 18.87 2.22 8.26
CA ARG A 237 19.69 1.78 9.40
C ARG A 237 20.48 2.95 10.00
N THR A 238 21.01 3.84 9.17
CA THR A 238 21.77 5.03 9.61
C THR A 238 20.93 6.29 9.74
N LEU A 239 19.62 6.22 9.50
CA LEU A 239 18.71 7.38 9.46
C LEU A 239 19.23 8.50 8.54
N ARG A 240 19.78 8.12 7.38
CA ARG A 240 20.48 9.02 6.46
C ARG A 240 19.58 10.19 6.07
N ASP A 241 20.06 11.41 6.31
CA ASP A 241 19.38 12.67 6.00
C ASP A 241 18.01 12.85 6.68
N MET A 242 17.71 12.09 7.74
CA MET A 242 16.43 12.16 8.46
C MET A 242 16.45 13.13 9.65
N GLY A 243 17.59 13.76 9.95
CA GLY A 243 17.72 14.69 11.08
C GLY A 243 16.93 15.99 10.89
N GLY A 244 16.76 16.45 9.65
CA GLY A 244 16.02 17.68 9.37
C GLY A 244 16.65 18.93 9.99
N GLY A 245 17.98 18.95 10.14
CA GLY A 245 18.75 19.98 10.84
C GLY A 245 19.17 19.58 12.26
N GLU A 246 18.54 18.54 12.84
CA GLU A 246 18.92 17.98 14.13
C GLU A 246 20.05 16.96 13.98
N GLU A 247 20.91 16.88 15.00
CA GLU A 247 21.94 15.84 15.09
C GLU A 247 21.32 14.52 15.60
N LEU A 248 21.34 13.48 14.76
CA LEU A 248 20.91 12.13 15.15
C LEU A 248 22.12 11.37 15.71
N ARG A 249 21.99 10.90 16.96
CA ARG A 249 23.07 10.22 17.71
C ARG A 249 22.93 8.71 17.70
N PHE A 250 21.72 8.23 17.46
CA PHE A 250 21.40 6.81 17.46
C PHE A 250 20.94 6.41 16.08
N ALA A 251 21.42 5.28 15.65
CA ALA A 251 21.00 4.64 14.42
C ALA A 251 19.85 3.66 14.75
N LEU A 252 19.04 3.29 13.77
CA LEU A 252 17.96 2.32 13.96
C LEU A 252 18.55 1.01 14.53
N PRO A 253 17.95 0.34 15.54
CA PRO A 253 18.50 -0.91 16.04
C PRO A 253 18.69 -1.95 14.92
N LYS A 254 19.77 -2.74 14.99
CA LYS A 254 20.10 -3.71 13.93
C LYS A 254 19.00 -4.77 13.77
N ASP A 255 18.44 -5.22 14.89
CA ASP A 255 17.43 -6.28 14.88
C ASP A 255 16.05 -5.78 14.42
N ASP A 256 15.85 -4.46 14.39
CA ASP A 256 14.62 -3.80 13.96
C ASP A 256 14.56 -3.57 12.44
N ILE A 257 15.54 -4.03 11.65
CA ILE A 257 15.52 -3.87 10.18
C ILE A 257 16.16 -5.07 9.48
N ARG A 258 15.56 -5.50 8.38
CA ARG A 258 16.07 -6.57 7.51
C ARG A 258 15.92 -6.21 6.05
N TYR A 259 16.99 -6.46 5.29
CA TYR A 259 16.90 -6.53 3.83
C TYR A 259 16.15 -7.81 3.46
N ALA A 260 14.87 -7.68 3.11
CA ALA A 260 13.94 -8.78 2.87
C ALA A 260 13.75 -9.12 1.38
N GLY A 261 14.26 -8.27 0.48
CA GLY A 261 14.03 -8.43 -0.96
C GLY A 261 12.73 -7.78 -1.43
N HIS A 262 12.35 -8.05 -2.68
CA HIS A 262 11.17 -7.48 -3.29
C HIS A 262 9.89 -8.17 -2.83
N PHE A 263 8.81 -7.41 -2.68
CA PHE A 263 7.49 -7.92 -2.31
C PHE A 263 6.75 -8.39 -3.57
N VAL A 264 6.89 -9.69 -3.86
CA VAL A 264 6.35 -10.34 -5.05
C VAL A 264 5.51 -11.54 -4.64
N ASP A 265 4.36 -11.71 -5.28
CA ASP A 265 3.42 -12.80 -5.05
C ASP A 265 4.12 -14.16 -5.27
N HIS A 266 3.86 -15.14 -4.39
CA HIS A 266 4.42 -16.49 -4.47
C HIS A 266 4.15 -17.16 -5.82
N GLU A 267 2.97 -16.95 -6.39
CA GLU A 267 2.58 -17.51 -7.69
C GLU A 267 3.48 -17.01 -8.83
N ILE A 268 3.97 -15.77 -8.74
CA ILE A 268 4.90 -15.21 -9.72
C ILE A 268 6.32 -15.77 -9.48
N VAL A 269 6.75 -15.83 -8.22
CA VAL A 269 8.09 -16.26 -7.87
C VAL A 269 8.29 -17.76 -8.17
N SER A 270 7.33 -18.61 -7.83
CA SER A 270 7.41 -20.05 -8.05
C SER A 270 7.38 -20.44 -9.53
N GLY A 271 6.80 -19.60 -10.39
CA GLY A 271 6.74 -19.80 -11.84
C GLY A 271 7.90 -19.17 -12.63
N ILE A 272 8.84 -18.48 -11.98
CA ILE A 272 9.77 -17.56 -12.67
C ILE A 272 10.60 -18.22 -13.78
N ASP A 273 11.13 -19.42 -13.54
CA ASP A 273 11.98 -20.13 -14.51
C ASP A 273 11.15 -20.57 -15.73
N ALA A 274 9.99 -21.19 -15.49
CA ALA A 274 9.07 -21.62 -16.55
C ALA A 274 8.57 -20.42 -17.38
N ASP A 275 8.24 -19.32 -16.72
CA ASP A 275 7.82 -18.08 -17.37
C ASP A 275 8.93 -17.46 -18.23
N CYS A 276 10.15 -17.43 -17.72
CA CYS A 276 11.33 -16.95 -18.44
C CYS A 276 11.63 -17.82 -19.66
N ASP A 277 11.58 -19.14 -19.52
CA ASP A 277 11.78 -20.07 -20.62
C ASP A 277 10.71 -19.92 -21.70
N GLN A 278 9.44 -19.74 -21.32
CA GLN A 278 8.36 -19.44 -22.25
C GLN A 278 8.56 -18.10 -22.98
N ARG A 279 9.05 -17.07 -22.29
CA ARG A 279 9.39 -15.77 -22.91
C ARG A 279 10.54 -15.91 -23.90
N LEU A 280 11.60 -16.63 -23.55
CA LEU A 280 12.76 -16.87 -24.43
C LEU A 280 12.39 -17.76 -25.61
N LYS A 281 11.59 -18.80 -25.42
CA LYS A 281 11.08 -19.65 -26.51
C LYS A 281 10.24 -18.84 -27.49
N ARG A 282 9.31 -18.02 -26.98
CA ARG A 282 8.48 -17.11 -27.80
C ARG A 282 9.35 -16.18 -28.66
N LEU A 283 10.44 -15.65 -28.10
CA LEU A 283 11.40 -14.83 -28.85
C LEU A 283 12.11 -15.60 -29.96
N ARG A 284 12.61 -16.82 -29.67
CA ARG A 284 13.28 -17.67 -30.66
C ARG A 284 12.36 -18.09 -31.79
N ASP A 285 11.11 -18.39 -31.46
CA ASP A 285 10.09 -18.86 -32.41
C ASP A 285 9.47 -17.71 -33.23
N GLY A 286 9.90 -16.47 -33.04
CA GLY A 286 9.36 -15.30 -33.77
C GLY A 286 7.89 -15.00 -33.45
N ARG A 287 7.39 -15.48 -32.30
CA ARG A 287 5.98 -15.32 -31.89
C ARG A 287 5.73 -13.91 -31.33
N THR A 288 4.45 -13.50 -31.32
CA THR A 288 3.98 -12.22 -30.80
C THR A 288 4.56 -11.90 -29.42
N ARG A 289 5.29 -10.78 -29.30
CA ARG A 289 5.87 -10.33 -28.02
C ARG A 289 4.81 -9.64 -27.18
N ARG A 290 4.75 -9.95 -25.89
CA ARG A 290 3.69 -9.48 -24.98
C ARG A 290 4.28 -8.50 -23.97
N PHE A 291 3.70 -7.31 -23.87
CA PHE A 291 4.12 -6.27 -22.92
C PHE A 291 2.97 -5.87 -22.01
N LEU A 292 3.22 -5.86 -20.70
CA LEU A 292 2.26 -5.40 -19.70
C LEU A 292 2.50 -3.94 -19.36
N LEU A 293 1.47 -3.11 -19.51
CA LEU A 293 1.43 -1.71 -19.11
C LEU A 293 0.47 -1.58 -17.93
N THR A 294 0.99 -1.31 -16.73
CA THR A 294 0.18 -1.18 -15.51
C THR A 294 -0.04 0.28 -15.15
N MET A 295 -1.30 0.70 -15.08
CA MET A 295 -1.67 2.02 -14.58
C MET A 295 -1.50 2.07 -13.06
N GLY A 296 -0.82 3.12 -12.57
CA GLY A 296 -0.67 3.35 -11.14
C GLY A 296 -1.94 3.92 -10.50
N GLY A 297 -1.97 3.99 -9.16
CA GLY A 297 -3.17 4.33 -8.38
C GLY A 297 -3.81 5.70 -8.69
N ALA A 298 -3.05 6.68 -9.17
CA ALA A 298 -3.60 8.00 -9.54
C ALA A 298 -4.22 8.05 -10.95
N GLY A 299 -4.26 6.92 -11.68
CA GLY A 299 -4.76 6.88 -13.06
C GLY A 299 -3.89 7.67 -14.03
N ALA A 300 -2.64 7.96 -13.65
CA ALA A 300 -1.70 8.72 -14.46
C ALA A 300 -1.21 7.86 -15.64
N LEU A 301 -0.64 8.53 -16.66
CA LEU A 301 0.03 7.91 -17.81
C LEU A 301 -0.88 7.40 -18.95
N ALA A 302 -2.21 7.59 -18.89
CA ALA A 302 -3.11 7.21 -20.00
C ALA A 302 -2.62 7.74 -21.37
N ARG A 303 -2.25 9.03 -21.45
CA ARG A 303 -1.65 9.61 -22.66
C ARG A 303 -0.35 8.93 -23.09
N ARG A 304 0.50 8.49 -22.14
CA ARG A 304 1.73 7.76 -22.49
C ARG A 304 1.40 6.38 -23.06
N PHE A 305 0.41 5.69 -22.52
CA PHE A 305 -0.03 4.40 -23.04
C PHE A 305 -0.61 4.54 -24.46
N ALA A 306 -1.42 5.57 -24.70
CA ALA A 306 -1.88 5.92 -26.05
C ALA A 306 -0.70 6.16 -27.02
N ASN A 307 0.30 6.94 -26.60
CA ASN A 307 1.48 7.19 -27.42
C ASN A 307 2.30 5.92 -27.69
N ILE A 308 2.46 5.03 -26.70
CA ILE A 308 3.15 3.74 -26.87
C ILE A 308 2.38 2.89 -27.88
N ALA A 309 1.06 2.77 -27.73
CA ALA A 309 0.22 2.00 -28.64
C ALA A 309 0.27 2.54 -30.07
N ALA A 310 0.19 3.87 -30.25
CA ALA A 310 0.32 4.51 -31.56
C ALA A 310 1.69 4.25 -32.19
N THR A 311 2.77 4.36 -31.40
CA THR A 311 4.14 4.06 -31.86
C THR A 311 4.28 2.59 -32.28
N CYS A 312 3.62 1.69 -31.57
CA CYS A 312 3.67 0.26 -31.83
C CYS A 312 2.63 -0.24 -32.84
N LYS A 313 1.76 0.63 -33.40
CA LYS A 313 0.58 0.21 -34.17
C LYS A 313 0.89 -0.81 -35.26
N SER A 314 1.85 -0.51 -36.14
CA SER A 314 2.24 -1.44 -37.22
C SER A 314 2.72 -2.79 -36.68
N ALA A 315 3.46 -2.82 -35.57
CA ALA A 315 3.89 -4.08 -34.96
C ALA A 315 2.73 -4.86 -34.32
N ILE A 316 1.68 -4.16 -33.86
CA ILE A 316 0.46 -4.78 -33.34
C ILE A 316 -0.37 -5.36 -34.48
N ASP A 317 -0.60 -4.59 -35.54
CA ASP A 317 -1.34 -5.03 -36.72
C ASP A 317 -0.67 -6.23 -37.40
N ASP A 318 0.67 -6.23 -37.45
CA ASP A 318 1.48 -7.34 -37.99
C ASP A 318 1.55 -8.57 -37.07
N GLY A 319 0.93 -8.53 -35.88
CA GLY A 319 1.01 -9.62 -34.89
C GLY A 319 2.41 -9.84 -34.30
N LYS A 320 3.32 -8.86 -34.41
CA LYS A 320 4.67 -8.94 -33.81
C LYS A 320 4.67 -8.57 -32.33
N LEU A 321 3.67 -7.78 -31.89
CA LEU A 321 3.58 -7.22 -30.56
C LEU A 321 2.12 -7.20 -30.06
N ALA A 322 1.92 -7.47 -28.77
CA ALA A 322 0.65 -7.29 -28.08
C ALA A 322 0.87 -6.48 -26.79
N LEU A 323 -0.02 -5.53 -26.53
CA LEU A 323 -0.05 -4.71 -25.32
C LEU A 323 -1.17 -5.18 -24.39
N PHE A 324 -0.82 -5.53 -23.16
CA PHE A 324 -1.76 -5.78 -22.08
C PHE A 324 -1.82 -4.53 -21.22
N VAL A 325 -2.96 -3.83 -21.21
CA VAL A 325 -3.11 -2.59 -20.44
C VAL A 325 -3.95 -2.87 -19.20
N ASN A 326 -3.32 -2.94 -18.03
CA ASN A 326 -4.03 -3.03 -16.75
C ASN A 326 -4.40 -1.62 -16.30
N MET A 327 -5.70 -1.31 -16.34
CA MET A 327 -6.25 -0.02 -15.96
C MET A 327 -6.82 0.01 -14.53
N GLY A 328 -6.79 -1.10 -13.78
CA GLY A 328 -7.43 -1.18 -12.47
C GLY A 328 -8.90 -0.74 -12.51
N ASP A 329 -9.28 0.16 -11.62
CA ASP A 329 -10.63 0.74 -11.48
C ASP A 329 -10.82 2.07 -12.24
N HIS A 330 -9.90 2.43 -13.15
CA HIS A 330 -9.90 3.72 -13.86
C HIS A 330 -10.82 3.74 -15.09
N ALA A 331 -12.13 3.51 -14.93
CA ALA A 331 -13.10 3.52 -16.03
C ALA A 331 -13.09 4.84 -16.84
N GLY A 332 -12.86 5.99 -16.18
CA GLY A 332 -12.71 7.27 -16.87
C GLY A 332 -11.46 7.36 -17.76
N ARG A 333 -10.36 6.69 -17.38
CA ARG A 333 -9.13 6.63 -18.19
C ARG A 333 -9.27 5.68 -19.37
N TRP A 334 -10.12 4.66 -19.24
CA TRP A 334 -10.48 3.83 -20.37
C TRP A 334 -11.16 4.64 -21.48
N ALA A 335 -12.12 5.50 -21.15
CA ALA A 335 -12.78 6.35 -22.16
C ALA A 335 -11.78 7.21 -22.96
N GLU A 336 -10.78 7.78 -22.28
CA GLU A 336 -9.70 8.54 -22.93
C GLU A 336 -8.84 7.65 -23.85
N LEU A 337 -8.42 6.47 -23.36
CA LEU A 337 -7.62 5.52 -24.15
C LEU A 337 -8.37 4.98 -25.36
N LYS A 338 -9.65 4.62 -25.18
CA LYS A 338 -10.52 4.13 -26.23
C LYS A 338 -10.62 5.14 -27.36
N ALA A 339 -10.87 6.41 -27.05
CA ALA A 339 -10.93 7.46 -28.06
C ALA A 339 -9.63 7.57 -28.87
N SER A 340 -8.46 7.52 -28.20
CA SER A 340 -7.17 7.52 -28.88
C SER A 340 -6.91 6.27 -29.72
N PHE A 341 -7.38 5.09 -29.28
CA PHE A 341 -7.25 3.85 -30.04
C PHE A 341 -8.17 3.84 -31.27
N ASP A 342 -9.41 4.30 -31.12
CA ASP A 342 -10.37 4.41 -32.22
C ASP A 342 -9.88 5.42 -33.28
N GLU A 343 -9.30 6.56 -32.87
CA GLU A 343 -8.75 7.59 -33.77
C GLU A 343 -7.68 7.04 -34.72
N ILE A 344 -6.83 6.15 -34.22
CA ILE A 344 -5.78 5.52 -35.02
C ILE A 344 -6.22 4.20 -35.65
N GLY A 345 -7.45 3.73 -35.40
CA GLY A 345 -7.94 2.44 -35.88
C GLY A 345 -7.19 1.24 -35.29
N LEU A 346 -6.87 1.28 -33.99
CA LEU A 346 -6.24 0.17 -33.26
C LEU A 346 -7.30 -0.76 -32.66
N GLY A 347 -7.23 -2.05 -33.00
CA GLY A 347 -8.10 -3.07 -32.41
C GLY A 347 -7.76 -3.37 -30.95
N TYR A 348 -8.79 -3.65 -30.13
CA TYR A 348 -8.62 -4.05 -28.73
C TYR A 348 -9.71 -5.05 -28.31
N THR A 349 -9.38 -5.82 -27.26
CA THR A 349 -10.33 -6.66 -26.53
C THR A 349 -10.26 -6.26 -25.07
N MET A 350 -11.41 -6.12 -24.42
CA MET A 350 -11.50 -5.77 -23.01
C MET A 350 -12.41 -6.77 -22.30
N PRO A 351 -11.85 -7.80 -21.64
CA PRO A 351 -12.59 -8.61 -20.69
C PRO A 351 -13.23 -7.72 -19.64
N SER A 352 -14.47 -8.03 -19.26
CA SER A 352 -15.28 -7.23 -18.35
C SER A 352 -15.14 -7.69 -16.89
N ASP A 353 -14.67 -8.92 -16.68
CA ASP A 353 -14.38 -9.47 -15.35
C ASP A 353 -13.08 -10.28 -15.30
N TRP A 354 -12.76 -10.75 -14.09
CA TRP A 354 -11.55 -11.52 -13.85
C TRP A 354 -11.55 -12.91 -14.47
N TYR A 355 -12.70 -13.58 -14.52
CA TYR A 355 -12.83 -14.92 -15.08
C TYR A 355 -12.65 -14.89 -16.60
N GLU A 356 -13.25 -13.92 -17.27
CA GLU A 356 -13.03 -13.63 -18.69
C GLU A 356 -11.56 -13.28 -18.94
N THR A 357 -10.94 -12.49 -18.06
CA THR A 357 -9.51 -12.16 -18.15
C THR A 357 -8.64 -13.42 -18.09
N LYS A 358 -8.92 -14.34 -17.17
CA LYS A 358 -8.19 -15.62 -17.09
C LYS A 358 -8.41 -16.48 -18.33
N ALA A 359 -9.67 -16.62 -18.77
CA ALA A 359 -10.01 -17.41 -19.94
C ALA A 359 -9.26 -16.89 -21.19
N TYR A 360 -9.26 -15.56 -21.37
CA TYR A 360 -8.53 -14.90 -22.45
C TYR A 360 -7.03 -15.20 -22.44
N LEU A 361 -6.41 -15.30 -21.26
CA LEU A 361 -4.98 -15.64 -21.13
C LEU A 361 -4.67 -17.12 -21.40
N ILE A 362 -5.63 -18.03 -21.12
CA ILE A 362 -5.47 -19.48 -21.27
C ILE A 362 -5.76 -19.93 -22.71
N GLU A 363 -6.81 -19.40 -23.33
CA GLU A 363 -7.31 -19.86 -24.64
C GLU A 363 -6.39 -19.48 -25.82
N GLY A 364 -5.29 -18.78 -25.57
CA GLY A 364 -4.22 -18.66 -26.56
C GLY A 364 -4.60 -17.83 -27.78
N SER A 365 -5.59 -16.94 -27.65
CA SER A 365 -5.82 -15.86 -28.63
C SER A 365 -4.68 -14.85 -28.54
N LEU A 366 -3.47 -15.20 -29.03
CA LEU A 366 -2.35 -14.35 -29.51
C LEU A 366 -1.03 -15.11 -29.71
#